data_AF-E1ZKX1-F1
#
_entry.id   AF-E1ZKX1-F1
#
_cell.length_a   1.000
_cell.length_b   1.000
_cell.length_c   1.000
_cell.angle_alpha   90.00
_cell.angle_beta   90.00
_cell.angle_gamma   90.00
#
_symmetry.space_group_name_H-M   'P 1'
#
loop_
_entity.id
_entity.type
_entity.pdbx_description
1 polymer ?
#
loop_
_entity_poly.entity_id
_entity_poly.type
_entity_poly.pdbx_seq_one_letter_code
_entity_poly.pdbx_strand_id
1 'polypeptide(L)'
;MNTRAFALPVLGLLALAAWTAHACSSASYADGNKVVSARNMDFASLPPLALSWVPSGVNNPFIPVTGTNTYSTLGRSYKRKYNYVCISPARKLMFDAAALVFPLIKQVSIKNWPGVCNDGVNSAGLGMSLQWQLDTPGVPAYNKSQPGPAIDQGDVLQYILAMFGTVAELKAAFNNGLQITWNPLFRPASIIGFKKPYVPCHYGVWDRYNQSLVLEFGPNGLNVFTNTLGVFTNNPLFPQQMQYYNAWTTKITSPPYSVPPLNPTIHGTTFYPPPGSYNSSDRFTRLAVLKYAAGRAPWHAATDPISPGFALKSSSNPALITALDLIQSVYLPKGVDDSGGTGPKETDWTIFTTLRDHTKAVYYWRVANSPRWSKVSLRRVDWATLRSQKKVGARLMVGYPEWADDNAPLAATVPRARVQARRSVRVSAAASQSAPESTCDLECPLLRGAPGKTSCVHPGRPVSSACADCPRKSRMAAMAKSKCVHPGRPISQACPDCPRRK
;
A
#
# COMPACT_ATOMS: atom_id res chain seq x y z
N MET A 1 -19.17 -18.25 -14.03
CA MET A 1 -19.73 -16.90 -14.26
C MET A 1 -19.51 -16.51 -15.71
N ASN A 2 -20.57 -16.11 -16.41
CA ASN A 2 -20.55 -15.77 -17.83
C ASN A 2 -19.92 -14.38 -18.03
N THR A 3 -18.59 -14.31 -18.15
CA THR A 3 -17.82 -13.06 -18.14
C THR A 3 -18.07 -12.15 -19.34
N ARG A 4 -18.66 -12.67 -20.43
CA ARG A 4 -19.04 -11.86 -21.61
C ARG A 4 -20.07 -10.79 -21.26
N ALA A 5 -20.99 -11.06 -20.34
CA ALA A 5 -21.98 -10.10 -19.87
C ALA A 5 -21.35 -8.91 -19.12
N PHE A 6 -20.14 -9.07 -18.58
CA PHE A 6 -19.43 -8.04 -17.82
C PHE A 6 -18.40 -7.26 -18.65
N ALA A 7 -18.12 -7.68 -19.89
CA ALA A 7 -17.11 -7.04 -20.73
C ALA A 7 -17.53 -5.63 -21.20
N LEU A 8 -18.80 -5.45 -21.58
CA LEU A 8 -19.36 -4.14 -21.96
C LEU A 8 -19.40 -3.14 -20.78
N PRO A 9 -19.91 -3.51 -19.58
CA PRO A 9 -19.81 -2.67 -18.39
C PRO A 9 -18.39 -2.26 -18.02
N VAL A 10 -17.40 -3.12 -18.25
CA VAL A 10 -15.98 -2.82 -17.98
C VAL A 10 -15.43 -1.79 -18.95
N LEU A 11 -15.77 -1.90 -20.24
CA LEU A 11 -15.45 -0.85 -21.20
C LEU A 11 -16.12 0.46 -20.76
N GLY A 12 -17.40 0.45 -20.38
CA GLY A 12 -18.09 1.63 -19.84
C GLY A 12 -17.43 2.23 -18.59
N LEU A 13 -16.96 1.40 -17.65
CA LEU A 13 -16.21 1.87 -16.48
C LEU A 13 -14.87 2.48 -16.88
N LEU A 14 -14.12 1.83 -17.77
CA LEU A 14 -12.86 2.34 -18.33
C LEU A 14 -13.06 3.60 -19.19
N ALA A 15 -14.25 3.82 -19.73
CA ALA A 15 -14.65 5.04 -20.42
C ALA A 15 -14.77 6.18 -19.42
N LEU A 16 -15.68 6.06 -18.45
CA LEU A 16 -15.96 7.07 -17.42
C LEU A 16 -14.69 7.47 -16.66
N ALA A 17 -13.94 6.45 -16.25
CA ALA A 17 -12.58 6.48 -15.75
C ALA A 17 -11.65 7.47 -16.45
N ALA A 18 -11.68 7.52 -17.78
CA ALA A 18 -10.78 8.34 -18.58
C ALA A 18 -10.98 9.85 -18.39
N TRP A 19 -12.19 10.23 -17.97
CA TRP A 19 -12.62 11.62 -17.83
C TRP A 19 -12.38 12.18 -16.45
N THR A 20 -12.16 11.32 -15.45
CA THR A 20 -12.16 11.75 -14.04
C THR A 20 -10.81 11.60 -13.37
N ALA A 21 -9.83 10.92 -13.98
CA ALA A 21 -8.55 10.60 -13.35
C ALA A 21 -7.50 11.73 -13.42
N HIS A 22 -7.28 12.42 -12.31
CA HIS A 22 -6.39 13.59 -12.24
C HIS A 22 -5.36 13.55 -11.10
N ALA A 23 -5.45 12.55 -10.20
CA ALA A 23 -4.81 12.68 -8.89
C ALA A 23 -3.61 11.75 -8.53
N CYS A 24 -3.18 10.83 -9.39
CA CYS A 24 -2.06 9.92 -9.13
C CYS A 24 -0.77 10.63 -8.65
N SER A 25 -0.01 9.93 -7.79
CA SER A 25 1.25 10.43 -7.25
C SER A 25 2.23 9.30 -6.99
N SER A 26 3.53 9.56 -7.14
CA SER A 26 4.61 8.63 -6.78
C SER A 26 5.83 9.37 -6.25
N ALA A 27 6.54 8.73 -5.32
CA ALA A 27 7.81 9.21 -4.79
C ALA A 27 8.74 8.05 -4.46
N SER A 28 10.05 8.23 -4.64
CA SER A 28 11.07 7.33 -4.12
C SER A 28 11.83 7.94 -2.97
N TYR A 29 12.35 7.09 -2.09
CA TYR A 29 13.25 7.48 -1.01
C TYR A 29 14.36 6.43 -0.86
N ALA A 30 15.56 6.91 -0.57
CA ALA A 30 16.71 6.06 -0.28
C ALA A 30 17.30 6.43 1.08
N ASP A 31 17.53 5.41 1.90
CA ASP A 31 18.32 5.49 3.13
C ASP A 31 19.51 4.55 3.02
N GLY A 32 20.69 5.13 2.78
CA GLY A 32 21.88 4.39 2.40
C GLY A 32 21.63 3.50 1.17
N ASN A 33 21.77 2.18 1.34
CA ASN A 33 21.55 1.21 0.28
C ASN A 33 20.11 0.67 0.21
N LYS A 34 19.17 1.18 1.00
CA LYS A 34 17.75 0.77 1.01
C LYS A 34 16.95 1.75 0.17
N VAL A 35 16.33 1.27 -0.91
CA VAL A 35 15.58 2.11 -1.86
C VAL A 35 14.16 1.62 -1.95
N VAL A 36 13.21 2.51 -1.66
CA VAL A 36 11.77 2.25 -1.75
C VAL A 36 11.13 3.31 -2.62
N SER A 37 10.22 2.90 -3.52
CA SER A 37 9.28 3.85 -4.13
C SER A 37 7.84 3.53 -3.73
N ALA A 38 7.01 4.55 -3.74
CA ALA A 38 5.63 4.52 -3.34
C ALA A 38 4.74 5.13 -4.43
N ARG A 39 3.47 4.74 -4.44
CA ARG A 39 2.47 5.33 -5.33
C ARG A 39 1.08 5.31 -4.72
N ASN A 40 0.33 6.40 -4.90
CA ASN A 40 -1.12 6.41 -4.86
C ASN A 40 -1.70 6.29 -6.28
N MET A 41 -2.67 5.41 -6.44
CA MET A 41 -3.55 5.39 -7.60
C MET A 41 -4.83 6.11 -7.21
N ASP A 42 -5.05 7.25 -7.83
CA ASP A 42 -6.21 8.10 -7.57
C ASP A 42 -7.12 8.08 -8.78
N PHE A 43 -8.36 7.67 -8.54
CA PHE A 43 -9.26 7.30 -9.61
C PHE A 43 -10.69 7.14 -9.11
N ALA A 44 -11.66 7.57 -9.91
CA ALA A 44 -13.07 7.47 -9.52
C ALA A 44 -13.63 6.07 -9.35
N SER A 45 -13.29 5.20 -10.29
CA SER A 45 -13.65 3.79 -10.22
C SER A 45 -12.79 3.00 -11.18
N LEU A 46 -12.33 1.83 -10.75
CA LEU A 46 -11.69 0.87 -11.63
C LEU A 46 -12.43 -0.46 -11.58
N PRO A 47 -12.41 -1.23 -12.68
CA PRO A 47 -12.77 -2.64 -12.63
C PRO A 47 -11.92 -3.38 -11.57
N PRO A 48 -12.38 -4.55 -11.07
CA PRO A 48 -11.67 -5.29 -10.05
C PRO A 48 -10.19 -5.50 -10.39
N LEU A 49 -9.31 -5.10 -9.48
CA LEU A 49 -7.86 -5.17 -9.66
C LEU A 49 -7.29 -6.49 -9.14
N ALA A 50 -6.21 -6.96 -9.74
CA ALA A 50 -5.48 -8.13 -9.31
C ALA A 50 -3.97 -7.89 -9.32
N LEU A 51 -3.29 -8.48 -8.34
CA LEU A 51 -1.85 -8.66 -8.37
C LEU A 51 -1.53 -9.91 -9.18
N SER A 52 -0.69 -9.77 -10.20
CA SER A 52 -0.22 -10.87 -11.05
C SER A 52 1.23 -11.24 -10.74
N TRP A 53 1.54 -12.54 -10.70
CA TRP A 53 2.90 -13.08 -10.62
C TRP A 53 3.31 -13.63 -11.97
N VAL A 54 4.29 -12.99 -12.60
CA VAL A 54 4.68 -13.29 -13.98
C VAL A 54 6.06 -13.92 -14.01
N PRO A 55 6.18 -15.21 -14.41
CA PRO A 55 7.46 -15.90 -14.44
C PRO A 55 8.32 -15.48 -15.65
N SER A 56 9.63 -15.42 -15.41
CA SER A 56 10.70 -15.37 -16.44
C SER A 56 10.73 -16.65 -17.29
N GLY A 57 11.45 -16.61 -18.41
CA GLY A 57 11.69 -17.76 -19.29
C GLY A 57 10.49 -18.15 -20.17
N VAL A 58 9.33 -17.53 -19.99
CA VAL A 58 8.12 -17.72 -20.80
C VAL A 58 8.05 -16.62 -21.86
N ASN A 59 7.66 -16.97 -23.09
CA ASN A 59 7.44 -16.01 -24.16
C ASN A 59 6.14 -15.23 -23.94
N ASN A 60 6.21 -13.91 -24.13
CA ASN A 60 5.04 -13.05 -24.20
C ASN A 60 4.89 -12.52 -25.62
N PRO A 61 3.71 -12.62 -26.24
CA PRO A 61 3.48 -11.98 -27.52
C PRO A 61 3.50 -10.46 -27.35
N PHE A 62 3.90 -9.76 -28.41
CA PHE A 62 3.67 -8.34 -28.53
C PHE A 62 2.28 -8.08 -29.12
N ILE A 63 1.75 -6.92 -28.79
CA ILE A 63 0.74 -6.23 -29.58
C ILE A 63 1.44 -5.76 -30.88
N PRO A 64 0.85 -5.98 -32.07
CA PRO A 64 1.38 -5.42 -33.31
C PRO A 64 1.55 -3.90 -33.18
N VAL A 65 2.68 -3.35 -33.60
CA VAL A 65 2.96 -1.90 -33.52
C VAL A 65 2.15 -1.08 -34.53
N THR A 66 1.60 -1.74 -35.55
CA THR A 66 0.67 -1.13 -36.51
C THR A 66 -0.16 -2.20 -37.20
N GLY A 67 -1.42 -1.89 -37.50
CA GLY A 67 -2.30 -2.85 -38.16
C GLY A 67 -2.58 -4.08 -37.29
N THR A 68 -2.89 -5.20 -37.94
CA THR A 68 -3.26 -6.45 -37.27
C THR A 68 -2.12 -7.44 -37.11
N ASN A 69 -1.04 -7.30 -37.90
CA ASN A 69 0.04 -8.29 -37.97
C ASN A 69 1.41 -7.69 -38.28
N THR A 70 1.61 -6.37 -38.11
CA THR A 70 2.92 -5.74 -38.31
C THR A 70 3.63 -5.59 -36.97
N TYR A 71 4.85 -6.09 -36.90
CA TYR A 71 5.70 -6.03 -35.71
C TYR A 71 6.99 -5.29 -36.02
N SER A 72 7.65 -4.79 -34.98
CA SER A 72 8.95 -4.14 -35.10
C SER A 72 10.08 -5.14 -35.31
N THR A 73 11.33 -4.66 -35.35
CA THR A 73 12.51 -5.53 -35.40
C THR A 73 12.68 -6.40 -34.15
N LEU A 74 11.90 -6.17 -33.09
CA LEU A 74 11.82 -7.05 -31.90
C LEU A 74 11.05 -8.36 -32.17
N GLY A 75 10.39 -8.48 -33.32
CA GLY A 75 9.61 -9.66 -33.70
C GLY A 75 8.24 -9.73 -33.01
N ARG A 76 7.62 -10.91 -33.05
CA ARG A 76 6.23 -11.13 -32.58
C ARG A 76 6.09 -11.36 -31.08
N SER A 77 7.20 -11.67 -30.40
CA SER A 77 7.20 -12.03 -28.99
C SER A 77 8.59 -11.85 -28.40
N TYR A 78 8.65 -11.69 -27.08
CA TYR A 78 9.90 -11.65 -26.33
C TYR A 78 9.91 -12.72 -25.23
N LYS A 79 11.10 -13.26 -24.93
CA LYS A 79 11.30 -14.17 -23.81
C LYS A 79 11.62 -13.36 -22.56
N ARG A 80 10.77 -13.44 -21.53
CA ARG A 80 10.93 -12.66 -20.29
C ARG A 80 12.26 -12.99 -19.60
N LYS A 81 13.09 -11.99 -19.32
CA LYS A 81 14.37 -12.15 -18.61
C LYS A 81 14.17 -12.19 -17.10
N TYR A 82 13.27 -11.37 -16.56
CA TYR A 82 13.04 -11.25 -15.12
C TYR A 82 11.65 -11.76 -14.72
N ASN A 83 11.57 -12.36 -13.53
CA ASN A 83 10.27 -12.54 -12.87
C ASN A 83 9.80 -11.17 -12.39
N TYR A 84 8.50 -10.92 -12.40
CA TYR A 84 7.95 -9.67 -11.86
C TYR A 84 6.56 -9.88 -11.27
N VAL A 85 6.16 -8.91 -10.47
CA VAL A 85 4.76 -8.75 -10.06
C VAL A 85 4.24 -7.43 -10.59
N CYS A 86 2.97 -7.40 -10.94
CA CYS A 86 2.32 -6.16 -11.34
C CYS A 86 0.85 -6.14 -10.91
N ILE A 87 0.32 -4.94 -10.69
CA ILE A 87 -1.11 -4.72 -10.60
C ILE A 87 -1.65 -4.53 -12.01
N SER A 88 -2.75 -5.20 -12.30
CA SER A 88 -3.55 -4.99 -13.51
C SER A 88 -5.01 -5.06 -13.12
N PRO A 89 -5.95 -4.52 -13.92
CA PRO A 89 -7.31 -4.99 -13.83
C PRO A 89 -7.37 -6.51 -14.07
N ALA A 90 -8.41 -7.16 -13.53
CA ALA A 90 -8.53 -8.61 -13.55
C ALA A 90 -8.31 -9.17 -14.97
N ARG A 91 -7.30 -10.02 -15.14
CA ARG A 91 -6.80 -10.41 -16.46
C ARG A 91 -7.88 -10.97 -17.38
N LYS A 92 -8.77 -11.83 -16.86
CA LYS A 92 -9.86 -12.38 -17.67
C LYS A 92 -10.84 -11.31 -18.13
N LEU A 93 -11.15 -10.37 -17.25
CA LEU A 93 -12.05 -9.27 -17.55
C LEU A 93 -11.48 -8.38 -18.65
N MET A 94 -10.19 -8.01 -18.53
CA MET A 94 -9.49 -7.24 -19.55
C MET A 94 -9.31 -8.00 -20.85
N PHE A 95 -9.05 -9.29 -20.80
CA PHE A 95 -8.90 -10.11 -21.99
C PHE A 95 -10.21 -10.16 -22.78
N ASP A 96 -11.33 -10.39 -22.09
CA ASP A 96 -12.65 -10.42 -22.72
C ASP A 96 -13.04 -9.04 -23.27
N ALA A 97 -12.77 -7.96 -22.54
CA ALA A 97 -13.00 -6.59 -23.00
C ALA A 97 -12.13 -6.22 -24.21
N ALA A 98 -10.83 -6.53 -24.15
CA ALA A 98 -9.91 -6.33 -25.26
C ALA A 98 -10.31 -7.16 -26.48
N ALA A 99 -10.88 -8.36 -26.30
CA ALA A 99 -11.33 -9.21 -27.39
C ALA A 99 -12.57 -8.69 -28.13
N LEU A 100 -13.30 -7.71 -27.57
CA LEU A 100 -14.39 -7.02 -28.25
C LEU A 100 -13.87 -5.93 -29.19
N VAL A 101 -12.82 -5.22 -28.79
CA VAL A 101 -12.25 -4.09 -29.56
C VAL A 101 -11.07 -4.51 -30.44
N PHE A 102 -10.44 -5.64 -30.11
CA PHE A 102 -9.31 -6.22 -30.83
C PHE A 102 -9.44 -7.75 -30.86
N PRO A 103 -10.25 -8.29 -31.80
CA PRO A 103 -10.54 -9.73 -31.87
C PRO A 103 -9.31 -10.64 -31.96
N LEU A 104 -8.19 -10.11 -32.48
CA LEU A 104 -6.92 -10.82 -32.60
C LEU A 104 -6.28 -11.17 -31.26
N ILE A 105 -6.64 -10.50 -30.15
CA ILE A 105 -6.17 -10.90 -28.83
C ILE A 105 -6.61 -12.34 -28.48
N LYS A 106 -7.66 -12.87 -29.12
CA LYS A 106 -8.09 -14.27 -28.94
C LYS A 106 -7.04 -15.28 -29.40
N GLN A 107 -6.07 -14.88 -30.22
CA GLN A 107 -4.93 -15.71 -30.61
C GLN A 107 -3.88 -15.81 -29.48
N VAL A 108 -3.96 -14.95 -28.46
CA VAL A 108 -3.09 -14.97 -27.28
C VAL A 108 -3.66 -15.88 -26.20
N SER A 109 -2.84 -16.80 -25.68
CA SER A 109 -3.24 -17.64 -24.56
C SER A 109 -3.35 -16.82 -23.27
N ILE A 110 -4.58 -16.64 -22.77
CA ILE A 110 -4.86 -15.96 -21.50
C ILE A 110 -4.10 -16.58 -20.31
N LYS A 111 -3.78 -17.88 -20.34
CA LYS A 111 -3.02 -18.55 -19.27
C LYS A 111 -1.66 -17.87 -19.03
N ASN A 112 -1.03 -17.43 -20.12
CA ASN A 112 0.27 -16.80 -20.14
C ASN A 112 0.24 -15.28 -20.22
N TRP A 113 -0.91 -14.69 -20.58
CA TRP A 113 -1.03 -13.25 -20.72
C TRP A 113 -0.94 -12.56 -19.34
N PRO A 114 0.00 -11.61 -19.14
CA PRO A 114 0.20 -10.92 -17.87
C PRO A 114 -0.88 -9.87 -17.59
N GLY A 115 -1.72 -9.53 -18.58
CA GLY A 115 -2.63 -8.40 -18.51
C GLY A 115 -1.94 -7.09 -18.91
N VAL A 116 -2.68 -5.99 -18.79
CA VAL A 116 -2.13 -4.64 -18.95
C VAL A 116 -1.70 -4.15 -17.58
N CYS A 117 -0.40 -4.24 -17.29
CA CYS A 117 0.13 -3.84 -16.00
C CYS A 117 0.11 -2.31 -15.86
N ASN A 118 -0.33 -1.79 -14.72
CA ASN A 118 -0.33 -0.35 -14.41
C ASN A 118 0.73 0.03 -13.36
N ASP A 119 1.24 -0.93 -12.60
CA ASP A 119 2.24 -0.75 -11.55
C ASP A 119 2.97 -2.06 -11.30
N GLY A 120 4.25 -2.05 -10.97
CA GLY A 120 4.95 -3.28 -10.58
C GLY A 120 6.41 -3.13 -10.22
N VAL A 121 7.02 -4.27 -9.87
CA VAL A 121 8.45 -4.42 -9.63
C VAL A 121 8.92 -5.79 -10.09
N ASN A 122 10.14 -5.85 -10.63
CA ASN A 122 10.76 -7.10 -11.05
C ASN A 122 11.78 -7.62 -10.03
N SER A 123 12.23 -8.85 -10.27
CA SER A 123 13.18 -9.59 -9.43
C SER A 123 14.59 -8.99 -9.40
N ALA A 124 14.91 -8.06 -10.31
CA ALA A 124 16.13 -7.27 -10.28
C ALA A 124 15.97 -5.96 -9.49
N GLY A 125 14.75 -5.59 -9.09
CA GLY A 125 14.49 -4.35 -8.37
C GLY A 125 14.14 -3.16 -9.26
N LEU A 126 13.95 -3.35 -10.58
CA LEU A 126 13.36 -2.32 -11.43
C LEU A 126 11.85 -2.27 -11.16
N GLY A 127 11.35 -1.10 -10.76
CA GLY A 127 9.93 -0.85 -10.56
C GLY A 127 9.44 0.27 -11.46
N MET A 128 8.15 0.23 -11.77
CA MET A 128 7.55 1.13 -12.75
C MET A 128 6.08 1.37 -12.43
N SER A 129 5.58 2.56 -12.74
CA SER A 129 4.18 2.92 -12.63
C SER A 129 3.72 3.71 -13.85
N LEU A 130 2.51 3.42 -14.34
CA LEU A 130 1.77 4.22 -15.30
C LEU A 130 0.90 5.24 -14.55
N GLN A 131 0.99 6.53 -14.88
CA GLN A 131 0.10 7.58 -14.36
C GLN A 131 -0.61 8.30 -15.52
N TRP A 132 -1.75 8.93 -15.24
CA TRP A 132 -2.50 9.69 -16.24
C TRP A 132 -1.78 10.99 -16.61
N GLN A 133 -1.79 11.38 -17.88
CA GLN A 133 -1.15 12.60 -18.37
C GLN A 133 -1.96 13.21 -19.50
N LEU A 134 -2.87 14.12 -19.15
CA LEU A 134 -3.81 14.71 -20.11
C LEU A 134 -3.14 15.71 -21.07
N ASP A 135 -1.96 16.24 -20.73
CA ASP A 135 -1.22 17.17 -21.58
C ASP A 135 -0.39 16.47 -22.66
N THR A 136 -0.45 15.12 -22.72
CA THR A 136 0.12 14.35 -23.83
C THR A 136 -0.50 14.82 -25.15
N PRO A 137 0.30 15.38 -26.10
CA PRO A 137 -0.24 15.83 -27.37
C PRO A 137 -0.49 14.66 -28.34
N GLY A 138 0.32 13.60 -28.25
CA GLY A 138 0.23 12.43 -29.10
C GLY A 138 1.21 11.34 -28.71
N VAL A 139 0.89 10.09 -29.05
CA VAL A 139 1.84 8.97 -29.05
C VAL A 139 2.21 8.68 -30.52
N PRO A 140 3.51 8.64 -30.89
CA PRO A 140 3.91 8.42 -32.27
C PRO A 140 3.40 7.10 -32.84
N ALA A 141 3.03 7.10 -34.12
CA ALA A 141 2.80 5.87 -34.86
C ALA A 141 4.14 5.22 -35.24
N TYR A 142 4.15 3.90 -35.41
CA TYR A 142 5.34 3.18 -35.89
C TYR A 142 5.71 3.59 -37.32
N ASN A 143 6.95 4.04 -37.52
CA ASN A 143 7.47 4.40 -38.84
C ASN A 143 7.94 3.15 -39.60
N LYS A 144 7.14 2.70 -40.58
CA LYS A 144 7.48 1.54 -41.41
C LYS A 144 8.68 1.78 -42.34
N SER A 145 8.93 3.03 -42.72
CA SER A 145 10.02 3.39 -43.63
C SER A 145 11.38 3.43 -42.94
N GLN A 146 11.39 3.51 -41.60
CA GLN A 146 12.59 3.43 -40.77
C GLN A 146 12.35 2.42 -39.64
N PRO A 147 12.31 1.12 -39.96
CA PRO A 147 11.98 0.08 -38.99
C PRO A 147 13.08 -0.01 -37.93
N GLY A 148 12.71 0.26 -36.68
CA GLY A 148 13.56 0.11 -35.51
C GLY A 148 12.89 -0.75 -34.43
N PRO A 149 13.58 -1.02 -33.30
CA PRO A 149 12.96 -1.73 -32.19
C PRO A 149 11.85 -0.86 -31.59
N ALA A 150 10.62 -1.34 -31.60
CA ALA A 150 9.46 -0.60 -31.10
C ALA A 150 8.51 -1.51 -30.35
N ILE A 151 7.85 -0.96 -29.33
CA ILE A 151 6.79 -1.61 -28.57
C ILE A 151 5.53 -0.75 -28.61
N ASP A 152 4.36 -1.40 -28.64
CA ASP A 152 3.09 -0.70 -28.48
C ASP A 152 2.95 -0.17 -27.04
N GLN A 153 2.29 0.98 -26.87
CA GLN A 153 2.03 1.59 -25.56
C GLN A 153 1.38 0.60 -24.57
N GLY A 154 0.50 -0.28 -25.06
CA GLY A 154 -0.15 -1.31 -24.27
C GLY A 154 0.80 -2.38 -23.72
N ASP A 155 2.03 -2.48 -24.26
CA ASP A 155 3.06 -3.43 -23.84
C ASP A 155 4.17 -2.85 -22.96
N VAL A 156 4.24 -1.52 -22.83
CA VAL A 156 5.40 -0.83 -22.24
C VAL A 156 5.75 -1.34 -20.86
N LEU A 157 4.79 -1.37 -19.93
CA LEU A 157 5.08 -1.67 -18.52
C LEU A 157 5.49 -3.13 -18.33
N GLN A 158 4.75 -4.08 -18.92
CA GLN A 158 5.10 -5.50 -18.84
C GLN A 158 6.40 -5.85 -19.57
N TYR A 159 6.68 -5.21 -20.71
CA TYR A 159 7.93 -5.43 -21.46
C TYR A 159 9.12 -4.91 -20.67
N ILE A 160 9.03 -3.69 -20.13
CA ILE A 160 10.13 -3.08 -19.38
C ILE A 160 10.45 -3.90 -18.12
N LEU A 161 9.43 -4.26 -17.33
CA LEU A 161 9.62 -5.11 -16.15
C LEU A 161 10.18 -6.49 -16.49
N ALA A 162 9.88 -7.03 -17.67
CA ALA A 162 10.36 -8.33 -18.10
C ALA A 162 11.79 -8.33 -18.63
N MET A 163 12.25 -7.22 -19.23
CA MET A 163 13.49 -7.21 -20.02
C MET A 163 14.66 -6.46 -19.39
N PHE A 164 14.41 -5.46 -18.55
CA PHE A 164 15.46 -4.61 -17.98
C PHE A 164 15.59 -4.80 -16.48
N GLY A 165 16.83 -4.77 -15.96
CA GLY A 165 17.11 -4.89 -14.54
C GLY A 165 17.36 -3.55 -13.84
N THR A 166 17.70 -2.51 -14.59
CA THR A 166 18.15 -1.20 -14.06
C THR A 166 17.65 -0.05 -14.93
N VAL A 167 17.62 1.15 -14.37
CA VAL A 167 17.33 2.39 -15.10
C VAL A 167 18.39 2.66 -16.16
N ALA A 168 19.66 2.39 -15.86
CA ALA A 168 20.76 2.54 -16.82
C ALA A 168 20.58 1.65 -18.07
N GLU A 169 20.23 0.37 -17.89
CA GLU A 169 19.95 -0.55 -18.99
C GLU A 169 18.78 -0.06 -19.86
N LEU A 170 17.70 0.41 -19.23
CA LEU A 170 16.53 0.93 -19.95
C LEU A 170 16.86 2.21 -20.72
N LYS A 171 17.57 3.16 -20.11
CA LYS A 171 18.00 4.40 -20.76
C LYS A 171 18.90 4.11 -21.96
N ALA A 172 19.82 3.16 -21.84
CA ALA A 172 20.66 2.72 -22.95
C ALA A 172 19.84 2.12 -24.11
N ALA A 173 18.78 1.36 -23.82
CA ALA A 173 17.90 0.82 -24.86
C ALA A 173 17.19 1.93 -25.65
N PHE A 174 16.69 2.98 -24.97
CA PHE A 174 16.11 4.15 -25.64
C PHE A 174 17.14 4.90 -26.48
N ASN A 175 18.36 5.12 -25.95
CA ASN A 175 19.46 5.73 -26.71
C ASN A 175 19.85 4.91 -27.95
N ASN A 176 19.69 3.59 -27.89
CA ASN A 176 19.94 2.67 -29.00
C ASN A 176 18.71 2.46 -29.91
N GLY A 177 17.72 3.35 -29.83
CA GLY A 177 16.60 3.42 -30.78
C GLY A 177 15.35 2.62 -30.42
N LEU A 178 15.21 2.15 -29.17
CA LEU A 178 13.92 1.62 -28.68
C LEU A 178 12.86 2.73 -28.73
N GLN A 179 11.71 2.43 -29.33
CA GLN A 179 10.59 3.35 -29.46
C GLN A 179 9.36 2.84 -28.71
N ILE A 180 8.54 3.76 -28.23
CA ILE A 180 7.17 3.48 -27.80
C ILE A 180 6.23 4.08 -28.82
N THR A 181 5.36 3.24 -29.37
CA THR A 181 4.44 3.61 -30.45
C THR A 181 3.00 3.32 -30.08
N TRP A 182 2.06 3.90 -30.80
CA TRP A 182 0.65 3.57 -30.71
C TRP A 182 0.17 2.91 -32.00
N ASN A 183 -0.43 1.73 -31.90
CA ASN A 183 -1.08 1.10 -33.03
C ASN A 183 -2.45 1.75 -33.31
N PRO A 184 -2.64 2.45 -34.45
CA PRO A 184 -3.85 3.22 -34.72
C PRO A 184 -5.12 2.38 -34.94
N LEU A 185 -5.02 1.05 -35.11
CA LEU A 185 -6.21 0.18 -35.13
C LEU A 185 -6.84 0.05 -33.75
N PHE A 186 -6.03 0.19 -32.69
CA PHE A 186 -6.58 0.47 -31.39
C PHE A 186 -7.03 1.93 -31.42
N ARG A 187 -8.28 2.14 -31.84
CA ARG A 187 -9.07 3.33 -31.48
C ARG A 187 -10.01 2.94 -30.32
N PRO A 188 -9.50 2.52 -29.15
CA PRO A 188 -10.33 2.28 -27.96
C PRO A 188 -11.09 3.56 -27.61
N ALA A 189 -10.55 4.70 -28.01
CA ALA A 189 -11.09 6.02 -27.79
C ALA A 189 -12.49 6.28 -28.35
N SER A 190 -12.75 5.94 -29.61
CA SER A 190 -14.07 6.13 -30.21
C SER A 190 -15.09 5.06 -29.77
N ILE A 191 -14.63 3.92 -29.24
CA ILE A 191 -15.48 2.80 -28.81
C ILE A 191 -15.79 2.86 -27.31
N ILE A 192 -14.94 3.54 -26.54
CA ILE A 192 -14.95 3.62 -25.06
C ILE A 192 -14.95 5.11 -24.63
N GLY A 193 -15.37 6.03 -25.48
CA GLY A 193 -15.57 7.44 -25.13
C GLY A 193 -14.32 8.25 -24.76
N PHE A 194 -13.09 7.84 -25.07
CA PHE A 194 -11.95 8.76 -24.95
C PHE A 194 -11.95 9.72 -26.16
N LYS A 195 -11.74 11.02 -25.92
CA LYS A 195 -11.58 12.01 -27.01
C LYS A 195 -10.25 11.87 -27.78
N LYS A 196 -9.26 11.17 -27.21
CA LYS A 196 -7.90 11.04 -27.75
C LYS A 196 -7.70 9.63 -28.32
N PRO A 197 -7.09 9.44 -29.50
CA PRO A 197 -6.95 8.11 -30.12
C PRO A 197 -6.02 7.14 -29.37
N TYR A 198 -5.33 7.59 -28.31
CA TYR A 198 -4.36 6.86 -27.49
C TYR A 198 -4.73 6.96 -25.99
N VAL A 199 -4.04 6.18 -25.14
CA VAL A 199 -4.18 6.32 -23.67
C VAL A 199 -3.30 7.48 -23.19
N PRO A 200 -3.88 8.56 -22.61
CA PRO A 200 -3.12 9.71 -22.15
C PRO A 200 -2.40 9.37 -20.85
N CYS A 201 -1.23 8.74 -20.97
CA CYS A 201 -0.44 8.30 -19.83
C CYS A 201 1.05 8.48 -20.06
N HIS A 202 1.76 8.54 -18.95
CA HIS A 202 3.22 8.62 -18.87
C HIS A 202 3.70 7.66 -17.77
N TYR A 203 5.03 7.50 -17.65
CA TYR A 203 5.58 6.44 -16.81
C TYR A 203 6.72 6.93 -15.92
N GLY A 204 6.66 6.54 -14.65
CA GLY A 204 7.76 6.68 -13.70
C GLY A 204 8.48 5.34 -13.57
N VAL A 205 9.81 5.36 -13.57
CA VAL A 205 10.67 4.18 -13.41
C VAL A 205 11.66 4.43 -12.29
N TRP A 206 11.91 3.42 -11.46
CA TRP A 206 12.86 3.47 -10.34
C TRP A 206 13.62 2.15 -10.24
N ASP A 207 14.87 2.18 -9.79
CA ASP A 207 15.64 0.96 -9.53
C ASP A 207 16.29 0.92 -8.14
N ARG A 208 16.98 -0.20 -7.86
CA ARG A 208 17.66 -0.44 -6.59
C ARG A 208 18.88 0.46 -6.33
N TYR A 209 19.31 1.24 -7.31
CA TYR A 209 20.44 2.17 -7.20
C TYR A 209 19.97 3.61 -6.98
N ASN A 210 18.70 3.80 -6.62
CA ASN A 210 18.08 5.11 -6.44
C ASN A 210 18.12 5.97 -7.72
N GLN A 211 18.20 5.33 -8.89
CA GLN A 211 18.04 6.01 -10.17
C GLN A 211 16.57 6.02 -10.56
N SER A 212 16.15 7.08 -11.25
CA SER A 212 14.77 7.21 -11.72
C SER A 212 14.70 7.87 -13.10
N LEU A 213 13.72 7.42 -13.89
CA LEU A 213 13.36 8.01 -15.18
C LEU A 213 11.89 8.41 -15.21
N VAL A 214 11.60 9.42 -16.04
CA VAL A 214 10.24 9.70 -16.52
C VAL A 214 10.22 9.47 -18.02
N LEU A 215 9.26 8.67 -18.48
CA LEU A 215 8.97 8.42 -19.88
C LEU A 215 7.66 9.14 -20.22
N GLU A 216 7.73 10.16 -21.06
CA GLU A 216 6.60 11.05 -21.29
C GLU A 216 6.56 11.53 -22.73
N PHE A 217 5.36 11.69 -23.30
CA PHE A 217 5.19 12.08 -24.69
C PHE A 217 4.97 13.59 -24.79
N GLY A 218 5.92 14.29 -25.42
CA GLY A 218 5.80 15.70 -25.76
C GLY A 218 5.46 15.92 -27.25
N PRO A 219 5.48 17.18 -27.72
CA PRO A 219 5.15 17.51 -29.11
C PRO A 219 5.99 16.77 -30.16
N ASN A 220 7.24 16.45 -29.83
CA ASN A 220 8.19 15.79 -30.72
C ASN A 220 8.29 14.27 -30.50
N GLY A 221 7.36 13.67 -29.75
CA GLY A 221 7.35 12.25 -29.42
C GLY A 221 7.83 11.94 -28.00
N LEU A 222 8.39 10.74 -27.81
CA LEU A 222 8.81 10.25 -26.49
C LEU A 222 10.04 11.01 -25.97
N ASN A 223 9.92 11.58 -24.78
CA ASN A 223 11.02 12.11 -23.99
C ASN A 223 11.38 11.13 -22.86
N VAL A 224 12.68 10.96 -22.62
CA VAL A 224 13.22 10.12 -21.55
C VAL A 224 14.02 11.00 -20.59
N PHE A 225 13.35 11.48 -19.55
CA PHE A 225 13.97 12.38 -18.57
C PHE A 225 14.65 11.59 -17.45
N THR A 226 15.81 12.07 -17.00
CA THR A 226 16.38 11.64 -15.73
C THR A 226 15.67 12.36 -14.60
N ASN A 227 15.11 11.63 -13.65
CA ASN A 227 14.35 12.19 -12.54
C ASN A 227 15.19 12.19 -11.26
N THR A 228 15.86 13.29 -10.99
CA THR A 228 16.73 13.45 -9.81
C THR A 228 15.95 13.59 -8.51
N LEU A 229 14.71 14.10 -8.57
CA LEU A 229 13.83 14.21 -7.40
C LEU A 229 13.20 12.86 -7.04
N GLY A 230 13.08 11.93 -7.98
CA GLY A 230 12.38 10.66 -7.79
C GLY A 230 10.89 10.81 -7.46
N VAL A 231 10.32 12.00 -7.73
CA VAL A 231 8.90 12.35 -7.53
C VAL A 231 8.22 12.44 -8.90
N PHE A 232 6.95 12.04 -8.98
CA PHE A 232 6.21 11.98 -10.24
C PHE A 232 4.70 12.00 -10.00
N THR A 233 3.98 12.95 -10.61
CA THR A 233 2.51 13.08 -10.55
C THR A 233 1.91 13.08 -11.96
N ASN A 234 0.78 13.76 -12.22
CA ASN A 234 0.06 13.78 -13.49
C ASN A 234 0.45 14.99 -14.36
N ASN A 235 -0.37 16.05 -14.34
CA ASN A 235 -0.20 17.27 -15.11
C ASN A 235 0.55 18.36 -14.30
N PRO A 236 1.23 19.32 -14.94
CA PRO A 236 1.58 19.36 -16.35
C PRO A 236 2.65 18.31 -16.71
N LEU A 237 3.22 18.38 -17.92
CA LEU A 237 4.40 17.56 -18.27
C LEU A 237 5.55 17.78 -17.29
N PHE A 238 6.43 16.78 -17.15
CA PHE A 238 7.49 16.73 -16.13
C PHE A 238 8.41 17.97 -16.10
N PRO A 239 8.86 18.55 -17.25
CA PRO A 239 9.64 19.77 -17.23
C PRO A 239 8.95 20.95 -16.54
N GLN A 240 7.64 21.10 -16.74
CA GLN A 240 6.82 22.15 -16.12
C GLN A 240 6.59 21.87 -14.64
N GLN A 241 6.40 20.61 -14.23
CA GLN A 241 6.38 20.23 -12.81
C GLN A 241 7.69 20.64 -12.10
N MET A 242 8.83 20.40 -12.74
CA MET A 242 10.15 20.82 -12.23
C MET A 242 10.27 22.34 -12.16
N GLN A 243 9.78 23.08 -13.15
CA GLN A 243 9.75 24.56 -13.12
C GLN A 243 8.89 25.07 -11.97
N TYR A 244 7.71 24.49 -11.75
CA TYR A 244 6.83 24.84 -10.65
C TYR A 244 7.49 24.58 -9.29
N TYR A 245 8.10 23.41 -9.11
CA TYR A 245 8.88 23.08 -7.92
C TYR A 245 10.01 24.09 -7.67
N ASN A 246 10.82 24.38 -8.68
CA ASN A 246 11.93 25.33 -8.56
C ASN A 246 11.43 26.72 -8.17
N ALA A 247 10.38 27.22 -8.83
CA ALA A 247 9.77 28.50 -8.52
C ALA A 247 9.22 28.55 -7.09
N TRP A 248 8.60 27.46 -6.61
CA TRP A 248 8.14 27.36 -5.22
C TRP A 248 9.31 27.39 -4.23
N THR A 249 10.36 26.60 -4.48
CA THR A 249 11.51 26.53 -3.58
C THR A 249 12.33 27.81 -3.52
N THR A 250 12.29 28.65 -4.56
CA THR A 250 12.87 30.00 -4.52
C THR A 250 12.02 30.99 -3.70
N LYS A 251 10.71 30.76 -3.58
CA LYS A 251 9.83 31.64 -2.79
C LYS A 251 9.90 31.37 -1.29
N ILE A 252 10.08 30.11 -0.88
CA ILE A 252 10.12 29.72 0.55
C ILE A 252 11.39 30.19 1.29
N THR A 253 12.40 30.73 0.59
CA THR A 253 13.60 31.32 1.23
C THR A 253 13.35 32.72 1.81
N SER A 254 12.19 33.31 1.55
CA SER A 254 11.79 34.62 2.06
C SER A 254 10.39 34.52 2.67
N PRO A 255 10.25 34.06 3.93
CA PRO A 255 8.95 34.06 4.59
C PRO A 255 8.46 35.50 4.78
N PRO A 256 7.26 35.81 4.28
CA PRO A 256 6.23 36.22 5.22
C PRO A 256 4.89 35.53 4.92
N TYR A 257 4.28 34.93 5.93
CA TYR A 257 2.83 34.72 5.95
C TYR A 257 2.18 35.45 7.12
N SER A 258 2.89 36.40 7.73
CA SER A 258 2.24 37.44 8.50
C SER A 258 1.37 38.23 7.53
N VAL A 259 0.08 37.93 7.52
CA VAL A 259 -0.96 38.77 6.94
C VAL A 259 -1.56 39.48 8.15
N PRO A 260 -1.07 40.67 8.56
CA PRO A 260 -1.59 41.33 9.74
C PRO A 260 -3.14 41.41 9.68
N PRO A 261 -3.85 41.04 10.76
CA PRO A 261 -3.37 40.76 12.12
C PRO A 261 -2.98 39.29 12.39
N LEU A 262 -3.03 38.41 11.39
CA LEU A 262 -2.78 36.98 11.52
C LEU A 262 -1.27 36.69 11.47
N ASN A 263 -0.70 36.41 12.63
CA ASN A 263 0.62 35.81 12.75
C ASN A 263 0.46 34.30 12.92
N PRO A 264 0.94 33.47 11.98
CA PRO A 264 0.89 32.03 12.16
C PRO A 264 1.76 31.62 13.36
N THR A 265 1.24 30.77 14.24
CA THR A 265 2.03 30.15 15.31
C THR A 265 2.94 29.09 14.69
N ILE A 266 4.24 29.35 14.66
CA ILE A 266 5.25 28.43 14.11
C ILE A 266 6.09 27.90 15.27
N HIS A 267 6.31 26.58 15.30
CA HIS A 267 7.29 25.96 16.19
C HIS A 267 8.61 25.75 15.42
N GLY A 268 9.73 26.25 15.95
CA GLY A 268 11.07 26.07 15.38
C GLY A 268 11.61 27.29 14.61
N THR A 269 12.84 27.17 14.10
CA THR A 269 13.61 28.28 13.51
C THR A 269 13.50 28.40 11.99
N THR A 270 12.89 27.43 11.31
CA THR A 270 12.77 27.43 9.84
C THR A 270 11.44 26.82 9.41
N PHE A 271 10.60 27.63 8.74
CA PHE A 271 9.31 27.20 8.21
C PHE A 271 9.41 26.95 6.70
N TYR A 272 9.13 25.71 6.29
CA TYR A 272 8.97 25.35 4.88
C TYR A 272 7.50 25.01 4.65
N PRO A 273 6.66 25.93 4.15
CA PRO A 273 5.27 25.60 3.83
C PRO A 273 5.23 24.79 2.54
N PRO A 274 4.95 23.48 2.56
CA PRO A 274 4.59 22.79 1.35
C PRO A 274 3.23 23.32 0.86
N PRO A 275 2.98 23.34 -0.46
CA PRO A 275 1.68 23.71 -0.98
C PRO A 275 0.61 22.71 -0.50
N GLY A 276 -0.58 23.23 -0.18
CA GLY A 276 -1.65 22.54 0.55
C GLY A 276 -2.78 21.94 -0.30
N SER A 277 -2.94 22.35 -1.57
CA SER A 277 -4.00 21.78 -2.41
C SER A 277 -3.67 20.37 -2.91
N TYR A 278 -4.66 19.68 -3.46
CA TYR A 278 -4.49 18.38 -4.07
C TYR A 278 -4.23 18.44 -5.57
N ASN A 279 -3.94 19.61 -6.16
CA ASN A 279 -3.61 19.65 -7.59
C ASN A 279 -2.26 18.98 -7.86
N SER A 280 -2.06 18.49 -9.08
CA SER A 280 -0.89 17.67 -9.42
C SER A 280 0.46 18.38 -9.20
N SER A 281 0.54 19.69 -9.42
CA SER A 281 1.76 20.49 -9.20
C SER A 281 2.07 20.69 -7.71
N ASP A 282 1.03 20.87 -6.90
CA ASP A 282 1.12 20.99 -5.45
C ASP A 282 1.50 19.65 -4.81
N ARG A 283 0.89 18.53 -5.23
CA ARG A 283 1.28 17.19 -4.78
C ARG A 283 2.73 16.89 -5.13
N PHE A 284 3.17 17.22 -6.35
CA PHE A 284 4.57 17.07 -6.77
C PHE A 284 5.53 17.86 -5.87
N THR A 285 5.23 19.14 -5.67
CA THR A 285 6.08 20.04 -4.88
C THR A 285 6.09 19.65 -3.41
N ARG A 286 4.94 19.30 -2.83
CA ARG A 286 4.84 18.79 -1.46
C ARG A 286 5.69 17.54 -1.29
N LEU A 287 5.55 16.55 -2.17
CA LEU A 287 6.37 15.34 -2.13
C LEU A 287 7.86 15.64 -2.21
N ALA A 288 8.28 16.54 -3.12
CA ALA A 288 9.69 16.91 -3.29
C ALA A 288 10.26 17.63 -2.06
N VAL A 289 9.51 18.59 -1.49
CA VAL A 289 9.90 19.33 -0.28
C VAL A 289 9.96 18.40 0.94
N LEU A 290 8.94 17.56 1.15
CA LEU A 290 8.92 16.62 2.27
C LEU A 290 10.01 15.55 2.13
N LYS A 291 10.29 15.08 0.90
CA LYS A 291 11.40 14.15 0.64
C LYS A 291 12.73 14.78 1.02
N TYR A 292 12.95 16.03 0.65
CA TYR A 292 14.15 16.77 1.02
C TYR A 292 14.28 16.94 2.54
N ALA A 293 13.18 17.24 3.23
CA ALA A 293 13.16 17.33 4.70
C ALA A 293 13.45 15.97 5.37
N ALA A 294 12.85 14.89 4.89
CA ALA A 294 13.06 13.55 5.42
C ALA A 294 14.54 13.09 5.30
N GLY A 295 15.23 13.51 4.24
CA GLY A 295 16.67 13.26 4.09
C GLY A 295 17.56 13.93 5.14
N ARG A 296 17.05 14.94 5.87
CA ARG A 296 17.77 15.59 6.98
C ARG A 296 17.55 14.93 8.34
N ALA A 297 16.42 14.25 8.51
CA ALA A 297 16.04 13.57 9.75
C ALA A 297 15.51 12.16 9.42
N PRO A 298 16.38 11.25 8.96
CA PRO A 298 15.97 9.91 8.56
C PRO A 298 15.53 9.08 9.78
N TRP A 299 14.57 8.18 9.57
CA TRP A 299 14.21 7.18 10.58
C TRP A 299 15.45 6.35 10.96
N HIS A 300 15.78 6.27 12.26
CA HIS A 300 16.91 5.47 12.71
C HIS A 300 16.59 3.97 12.73
N ALA A 301 17.55 3.13 12.33
CA ALA A 301 17.37 1.68 12.21
C ALA A 301 17.33 0.93 13.55
N ALA A 302 17.56 1.60 14.69
CA ALA A 302 17.57 0.98 16.01
C ALA A 302 17.20 1.99 17.10
N THR A 303 16.25 1.61 17.96
CA THR A 303 15.92 2.25 19.25
C THR A 303 15.81 3.77 19.18
N ASP A 304 14.80 4.27 18.47
CA ASP A 304 14.33 5.63 18.66
C ASP A 304 13.25 5.61 19.78
N PRO A 305 13.44 6.31 20.92
CA PRO A 305 12.43 6.40 21.96
C PRO A 305 11.12 7.09 21.50
N ILE A 306 11.12 7.74 20.32
CA ILE A 306 9.96 8.41 19.73
C ILE A 306 9.08 7.44 18.93
N SER A 307 9.57 6.23 18.59
CA SER A 307 8.72 5.21 17.98
C SER A 307 7.95 4.46 19.07
N PRO A 308 6.60 4.43 19.06
CA PRO A 308 5.80 3.77 20.09
C PRO A 308 5.93 2.23 20.12
N GLY A 309 6.93 1.65 19.44
CA GLY A 309 7.26 0.25 19.48
C GLY A 309 8.76 0.00 19.45
N PHE A 310 9.22 -1.03 20.17
CA PHE A 310 10.59 -1.53 20.03
C PHE A 310 10.80 -2.02 18.59
N ALA A 311 11.59 -1.29 17.80
CA ALA A 311 12.05 -1.79 16.51
C ALA A 311 12.87 -3.06 16.75
N LEU A 312 12.34 -4.23 16.34
CA LEU A 312 13.10 -5.47 16.37
C LEU A 312 14.35 -5.29 15.49
N LYS A 313 15.50 -5.73 15.99
CA LYS A 313 16.74 -5.75 15.20
C LYS A 313 16.45 -6.51 13.90
N SER A 314 16.52 -5.82 12.75
CA SER A 314 16.17 -6.27 11.38
C SER A 314 14.76 -5.96 10.83
N SER A 315 13.82 -5.39 11.61
CA SER A 315 12.44 -5.14 11.14
C SER A 315 12.18 -3.75 10.56
N SER A 316 12.97 -2.73 10.92
CA SER A 316 12.82 -1.38 10.39
C SER A 316 13.55 -1.24 9.05
N ASN A 317 12.79 -1.16 7.95
CA ASN A 317 13.28 -0.53 6.74
C ASN A 317 12.90 0.96 6.84
N PRO A 318 13.78 1.85 7.33
CA PRO A 318 13.47 3.28 7.48
C PRO A 318 13.03 3.93 6.17
N ALA A 319 13.62 3.53 5.04
CA ALA A 319 13.18 3.99 3.73
C ALA A 319 11.73 3.57 3.39
N LEU A 320 11.26 2.43 3.90
CA LEU A 320 9.87 1.99 3.74
C LEU A 320 8.91 2.90 4.52
N ILE A 321 9.28 3.28 5.75
CA ILE A 321 8.47 4.18 6.58
C ILE A 321 8.46 5.57 5.97
N THR A 322 9.62 6.13 5.61
CA THR A 322 9.67 7.44 4.95
C THR A 322 8.87 7.45 3.63
N ALA A 323 9.02 6.44 2.78
CA ALA A 323 8.26 6.37 1.53
C ALA A 323 6.74 6.30 1.78
N LEU A 324 6.32 5.63 2.85
CA LEU A 324 4.93 5.61 3.30
C LEU A 324 4.48 7.00 3.78
N ASP A 325 5.25 7.67 4.64
CA ASP A 325 4.93 9.01 5.14
C ASP A 325 4.78 10.02 3.99
N LEU A 326 5.72 9.97 3.04
CA LEU A 326 5.70 10.80 1.83
C LEU A 326 4.42 10.58 1.04
N ILE A 327 4.11 9.34 0.66
CA ILE A 327 2.94 9.10 -0.20
C ILE A 327 1.61 9.36 0.51
N GLN A 328 1.56 9.20 1.83
CA GLN A 328 0.38 9.49 2.65
C GLN A 328 0.12 10.98 2.77
N SER A 329 1.15 11.84 2.64
CA SER A 329 0.99 13.30 2.62
C SER A 329 0.19 13.84 1.42
N VAL A 330 0.02 13.00 0.39
CA VAL A 330 -0.77 13.29 -0.82
C VAL A 330 -1.82 12.20 -1.09
N TYR A 331 -2.26 11.49 -0.05
CA TYR A 331 -3.40 10.58 -0.15
C TYR A 331 -4.66 11.39 -0.40
N LEU A 332 -5.33 11.18 -1.54
CA LEU A 332 -6.54 11.89 -1.91
C LEU A 332 -7.75 11.28 -1.18
N PRO A 333 -8.37 11.99 -0.22
CA PRO A 333 -9.54 11.50 0.49
C PRO A 333 -10.77 11.49 -0.42
N LYS A 334 -11.73 10.61 -0.14
CA LYS A 334 -13.02 10.65 -0.84
C LYS A 334 -13.77 11.94 -0.55
N GLY A 335 -14.25 12.61 -1.60
CA GLY A 335 -15.03 13.85 -1.51
C GLY A 335 -14.22 15.13 -1.70
N VAL A 336 -12.94 15.02 -2.04
CA VAL A 336 -12.06 16.10 -2.47
C VAL A 336 -11.55 15.75 -3.86
N ASP A 337 -11.59 16.67 -4.81
CA ASP A 337 -10.93 16.49 -6.12
C ASP A 337 -9.52 17.11 -6.13
N ASP A 338 -8.82 16.95 -7.25
CA ASP A 338 -7.50 17.54 -7.41
C ASP A 338 -7.54 19.07 -7.63
N SER A 339 -8.70 19.66 -7.92
CA SER A 339 -8.88 21.11 -8.02
C SER A 339 -9.11 21.77 -6.65
N GLY A 340 -9.29 20.98 -5.59
CA GLY A 340 -9.65 21.46 -4.25
C GLY A 340 -11.16 21.69 -4.08
N GLY A 341 -11.96 21.29 -5.07
CA GLY A 341 -13.40 21.12 -4.97
C GLY A 341 -13.76 20.10 -3.90
N THR A 342 -14.89 20.33 -3.24
CA THR A 342 -15.41 19.47 -2.18
C THR A 342 -16.87 19.14 -2.46
N GLY A 343 -17.23 17.86 -2.45
CA GLY A 343 -18.62 17.46 -2.62
C GLY A 343 -18.84 16.02 -3.07
N PRO A 344 -20.10 15.56 -3.08
CA PRO A 344 -20.46 14.20 -3.51
C PRO A 344 -20.28 13.96 -5.02
N LYS A 345 -20.09 15.04 -5.80
CA LYS A 345 -19.80 14.99 -7.22
C LYS A 345 -18.30 14.89 -7.52
N GLU A 346 -17.44 15.07 -6.50
CA GLU A 346 -16.01 14.86 -6.65
C GLU A 346 -15.74 13.37 -6.71
N THR A 347 -15.23 12.96 -7.86
CA THR A 347 -15.19 11.55 -8.21
C THR A 347 -13.84 10.92 -7.94
N ASP A 348 -12.73 11.65 -7.85
CA ASP A 348 -11.41 11.04 -7.65
C ASP A 348 -11.07 10.83 -6.17
N TRP A 349 -10.44 9.69 -5.87
CA TRP A 349 -9.87 9.38 -4.55
C TRP A 349 -8.80 8.31 -4.66
N THR A 350 -7.92 8.20 -3.67
CA THR A 350 -6.92 7.11 -3.64
C THR A 350 -7.63 5.77 -3.48
N ILE A 351 -7.64 4.95 -4.52
CA ILE A 351 -8.25 3.61 -4.52
C ILE A 351 -7.29 2.52 -4.03
N PHE A 352 -5.98 2.71 -4.22
CA PHE A 352 -4.95 1.88 -3.62
C PHE A 352 -3.62 2.64 -3.49
N THR A 353 -2.81 2.19 -2.54
CA THR A 353 -1.42 2.63 -2.35
C THR A 353 -0.48 1.44 -2.50
N THR A 354 0.69 1.65 -3.09
CA THR A 354 1.73 0.62 -3.26
C THR A 354 3.06 1.10 -2.74
N LEU A 355 3.89 0.16 -2.25
CA LEU A 355 5.31 0.37 -1.94
C LEU A 355 6.12 -0.71 -2.65
N ARG A 356 7.27 -0.33 -3.20
CA ARG A 356 8.22 -1.18 -3.92
C ARG A 356 9.55 -1.10 -3.22
N ASP A 357 9.92 -2.12 -2.44
CA ASP A 357 11.27 -2.25 -1.92
C ASP A 357 12.15 -2.82 -3.03
N HIS A 358 12.83 -1.92 -3.74
CA HIS A 358 13.66 -2.23 -4.91
C HIS A 358 14.86 -3.10 -4.52
N THR A 359 15.35 -2.95 -3.30
CA THR A 359 16.57 -3.60 -2.83
C THR A 359 16.33 -5.05 -2.43
N LYS A 360 15.16 -5.32 -1.81
CA LYS A 360 14.76 -6.66 -1.41
C LYS A 360 13.89 -7.37 -2.46
N ALA A 361 13.41 -6.64 -3.48
CA ALA A 361 12.38 -7.09 -4.42
C ALA A 361 11.11 -7.55 -3.67
N VAL A 362 10.56 -6.65 -2.86
CA VAL A 362 9.31 -6.87 -2.13
C VAL A 362 8.29 -5.82 -2.57
N TYR A 363 7.10 -6.27 -2.90
CA TYR A 363 6.01 -5.42 -3.34
C TYR A 363 4.91 -5.42 -2.29
N TYR A 364 4.47 -4.24 -1.88
CA TYR A 364 3.43 -4.02 -0.88
C TYR A 364 2.27 -3.28 -1.54
N TRP A 365 1.05 -3.59 -1.11
CA TRP A 365 -0.13 -2.85 -1.53
C TRP A 365 -1.16 -2.79 -0.43
N ARG A 366 -1.98 -1.74 -0.47
CA ARG A 366 -3.15 -1.53 0.37
C ARG A 366 -4.27 -0.96 -0.48
N VAL A 367 -5.49 -1.46 -0.31
CA VAL A 367 -6.69 -0.90 -0.95
C VAL A 367 -7.35 0.12 -0.02
N ALA A 368 -8.06 1.10 -0.57
CA ALA A 368 -8.59 2.25 0.17
C ALA A 368 -9.47 1.88 1.37
N ASN A 369 -10.25 0.81 1.25
CA ASN A 369 -11.21 0.37 2.27
C ASN A 369 -10.61 -0.61 3.30
N SER A 370 -9.27 -0.72 3.39
CA SER A 370 -8.62 -1.56 4.38
C SER A 370 -7.36 -0.86 4.90
N PRO A 371 -7.18 -0.71 6.22
CA PRO A 371 -5.95 -0.16 6.78
C PRO A 371 -4.77 -1.15 6.68
N ARG A 372 -5.04 -2.44 6.42
CA ARG A 372 -4.04 -3.52 6.40
C ARG A 372 -3.27 -3.57 5.08
N TRP A 373 -1.95 -3.70 5.22
CA TRP A 373 -1.04 -3.89 4.10
C TRP A 373 -0.89 -5.36 3.74
N SER A 374 -0.95 -5.65 2.44
CA SER A 374 -0.52 -6.91 1.86
C SER A 374 0.90 -6.79 1.31
N LYS A 375 1.62 -7.91 1.22
CA LYS A 375 2.95 -7.95 0.59
C LYS A 375 3.24 -9.25 -0.15
N VAL A 376 4.13 -9.18 -1.13
CA VAL A 376 4.80 -10.32 -1.75
C VAL A 376 6.31 -10.07 -1.79
N SER A 377 7.08 -11.02 -1.28
CA SER A 377 8.52 -11.07 -1.52
C SER A 377 8.78 -11.91 -2.76
N LEU A 378 9.31 -11.31 -3.83
CA LEU A 378 9.56 -12.02 -5.09
C LEU A 378 10.54 -13.19 -4.90
N ARG A 379 11.44 -13.12 -3.91
CA ARG A 379 12.38 -14.19 -3.56
C ARG A 379 11.73 -15.44 -2.97
N ARG A 380 10.47 -15.34 -2.52
CA ARG A 380 9.73 -16.43 -1.84
C ARG A 380 8.62 -17.04 -2.71
N VAL A 381 8.44 -16.54 -3.93
CA VAL A 381 7.47 -17.09 -4.88
C VAL A 381 8.06 -18.34 -5.53
N ASP A 382 7.26 -19.40 -5.62
CA ASP A 382 7.62 -20.60 -6.39
C ASP A 382 7.50 -20.34 -7.89
N TRP A 383 8.54 -19.71 -8.44
CA TRP A 383 8.62 -19.42 -9.87
C TRP A 383 8.80 -20.68 -10.73
N ALA A 384 9.33 -21.76 -10.17
CA ALA A 384 9.56 -23.00 -10.91
C ALA A 384 8.22 -23.62 -11.33
N THR A 385 7.27 -23.69 -10.41
CA THR A 385 5.91 -24.16 -10.70
C THR A 385 5.18 -23.26 -11.69
N LEU A 386 5.28 -21.92 -11.56
CA LEU A 386 4.67 -21.01 -12.54
C LEU A 386 5.28 -21.15 -13.94
N ARG A 387 6.59 -21.38 -14.04
CA ARG A 387 7.30 -21.63 -15.30
C ARG A 387 6.90 -22.95 -15.94
N SER A 388 6.89 -24.05 -15.18
CA SER A 388 6.56 -25.38 -15.71
C SER A 388 5.12 -25.42 -16.25
N GLN A 389 4.20 -24.71 -15.59
CA GLN A 389 2.81 -24.61 -16.01
C GLN A 389 2.58 -23.61 -17.14
N LYS A 390 3.58 -22.79 -17.51
CA LYS A 390 3.43 -21.62 -18.38
C LYS A 390 2.18 -20.84 -17.98
N LYS A 391 2.21 -20.34 -16.74
CA LYS A 391 1.05 -19.71 -16.11
C LYS A 391 1.47 -18.44 -15.38
N VAL A 392 0.68 -17.39 -15.57
CA VAL A 392 0.71 -16.21 -14.70
C VAL A 392 -0.18 -16.50 -13.49
N GLY A 393 0.37 -16.39 -12.28
CA GLY A 393 -0.42 -16.41 -11.06
C GLY A 393 -1.20 -15.10 -10.91
N ALA A 394 -2.34 -15.11 -10.22
CA ALA A 394 -3.04 -13.86 -9.91
C ALA A 394 -3.85 -13.96 -8.61
N ARG A 395 -3.97 -12.84 -7.89
CA ARG A 395 -4.84 -12.68 -6.71
C ARG A 395 -5.58 -11.37 -6.79
N LEU A 396 -6.89 -11.41 -6.59
CA LEU A 396 -7.72 -10.21 -6.54
C LEU A 396 -7.29 -9.33 -5.36
N MET A 397 -7.21 -8.02 -5.60
CA MET A 397 -6.94 -7.03 -4.57
C MET A 397 -8.24 -6.72 -3.84
N VAL A 398 -8.48 -7.45 -2.76
CA VAL A 398 -9.62 -7.25 -1.86
C VAL A 398 -9.14 -6.74 -0.51
N GLY A 399 -9.97 -5.95 0.16
CA GLY A 399 -9.72 -5.53 1.53
C GLY A 399 -9.77 -6.72 2.49
N TYR A 400 -9.05 -6.60 3.60
CA TYR A 400 -9.22 -7.53 4.72
C TYR A 400 -10.52 -7.20 5.46
N PRO A 401 -11.29 -8.21 5.90
CA PRO A 401 -12.51 -7.98 6.66
C PRO A 401 -12.20 -7.36 8.03
N GLU A 402 -11.08 -7.72 8.67
CA GLU A 402 -10.70 -7.12 9.95
C GLU A 402 -9.79 -5.89 9.74
N TRP A 403 -10.14 -4.80 10.44
CA TRP A 403 -9.44 -3.52 10.38
C TRP A 403 -8.17 -3.47 11.26
N ALA A 404 -8.12 -4.28 12.31
CA ALA A 404 -7.01 -4.31 13.26
C ALA A 404 -6.80 -5.73 13.77
N ASP A 405 -5.63 -5.97 14.38
CA ASP A 405 -5.37 -7.19 15.11
C ASP A 405 -6.08 -7.14 16.46
N ASP A 406 -6.93 -8.14 16.75
CA ASP A 406 -7.43 -8.35 18.10
C ASP A 406 -6.34 -9.06 18.91
N ASN A 407 -5.76 -8.33 19.86
CA ASN A 407 -4.71 -8.84 20.73
C ASN A 407 -5.27 -9.49 22.02
N ALA A 408 -6.59 -9.51 22.24
CA ALA A 408 -7.20 -10.19 23.37
C ALA A 408 -6.80 -11.68 23.47
N PRO A 409 -6.65 -12.45 22.37
CA PRO A 409 -6.16 -13.83 22.43
C PRO A 409 -4.71 -13.97 22.93
N LEU A 410 -3.87 -12.92 22.79
CA LEU A 410 -2.50 -12.92 23.31
C LEU A 410 -2.45 -12.79 24.84
N ALA A 411 -3.50 -12.23 25.47
CA ALA A 411 -3.56 -12.08 26.91
C ALA A 411 -3.52 -13.42 27.67
N ALA A 412 -4.00 -14.50 27.03
CA ALA A 412 -3.99 -15.85 27.60
C ALA A 412 -2.63 -16.55 27.52
N THR A 413 -1.67 -16.00 26.75
CA THR A 413 -0.37 -16.65 26.47
C THR A 413 0.83 -15.84 26.94
N VAL A 414 0.64 -14.75 27.69
CA VAL A 414 1.76 -13.96 28.25
C VAL A 414 2.63 -14.86 29.13
N PRO A 415 3.85 -15.25 28.70
CA PRO A 415 4.78 -15.86 29.63
C PRO A 415 5.08 -14.79 30.67
N ARG A 416 5.00 -15.11 31.98
CA ARG A 416 5.47 -14.20 33.04
C ARG A 416 6.83 -13.67 32.60
N ALA A 417 6.91 -12.39 32.27
CA ALA A 417 8.15 -11.77 31.86
C ALA A 417 9.17 -11.99 32.98
N ARG A 418 10.09 -12.93 32.81
CA ARG A 418 11.32 -12.94 33.61
C ARG A 418 12.10 -11.73 33.14
N VAL A 419 11.86 -10.61 33.81
CA VAL A 419 12.83 -9.53 33.88
C VAL A 419 14.08 -10.16 34.50
N GLN A 420 14.97 -10.70 33.67
CA GLN A 420 16.35 -10.88 34.08
C GLN A 420 16.87 -9.46 34.25
N ALA A 421 16.78 -8.96 35.48
CA ALA A 421 17.58 -7.85 35.93
C ALA A 421 19.04 -8.23 35.59
N ARG A 422 19.56 -7.66 34.51
CA ARG A 422 21.00 -7.65 34.29
C ARG A 422 21.59 -7.01 35.54
N ARG A 423 22.52 -7.73 36.16
CA ARG A 423 23.24 -7.32 37.37
C ARG A 423 23.51 -5.82 37.34
N SER A 424 23.06 -5.18 38.40
CA SER A 424 23.27 -3.78 38.74
C SER A 424 24.70 -3.32 38.44
N VAL A 425 24.82 -2.29 37.62
CA VAL A 425 25.92 -1.32 37.75
C VAL A 425 25.66 -0.61 39.07
N ARG A 426 26.54 -0.82 40.07
CA ARG A 426 26.51 -0.09 41.34
C ARG A 426 26.79 1.38 41.03
N VAL A 427 25.78 2.23 41.22
CA VAL A 427 25.99 3.63 41.57
C VAL A 427 25.53 3.76 43.02
N SER A 428 26.49 3.96 43.91
CA SER A 428 26.28 4.23 45.33
C SER A 428 25.85 5.68 45.52
N ALA A 429 24.68 5.91 46.10
CA ALA A 429 24.37 7.12 46.84
C ALA A 429 23.27 6.80 47.88
N ALA A 430 23.33 7.52 48.99
CA ALA A 430 22.86 7.10 50.31
C ALA A 430 21.33 7.21 50.53
N ALA A 431 20.94 6.60 51.65
CA ALA A 431 19.60 6.43 52.19
C ALA A 431 18.79 7.72 52.46
N SER A 432 17.47 7.59 52.42
CA SER A 432 16.58 8.07 53.48
C SER A 432 15.21 7.35 53.45
N GLN A 433 14.60 7.22 54.61
CA GLN A 433 13.49 6.35 54.99
C GLN A 433 12.11 7.05 55.03
N SER A 434 11.04 6.24 55.17
CA SER A 434 9.66 6.52 55.66
C SER A 434 8.71 7.27 54.68
N ALA A 435 7.38 7.06 54.62
CA ALA A 435 6.36 6.58 55.56
C ALA A 435 5.06 6.13 54.79
N PRO A 436 3.95 5.67 55.45
CA PRO A 436 3.01 4.68 54.91
C PRO A 436 1.60 5.15 54.47
N GLU A 437 0.87 4.17 53.89
CA GLU A 437 -0.57 3.92 53.68
C GLU A 437 -1.62 4.97 54.08
N SER A 438 -2.57 5.22 53.15
CA SER A 438 -3.88 5.82 53.44
C SER A 438 -5.01 4.97 52.87
N THR A 439 -5.91 4.54 53.76
CA THR A 439 -7.22 3.92 53.51
C THR A 439 -8.22 4.93 52.98
N CYS A 440 -9.08 4.54 52.02
CA CYS A 440 -10.31 5.26 51.70
C CYS A 440 -11.50 4.31 51.75
N ASP A 441 -12.33 4.52 52.77
CA ASP A 441 -13.71 4.06 52.89
C ASP A 441 -14.60 4.85 51.93
N LEU A 442 -15.46 4.17 51.17
CA LEU A 442 -16.64 4.77 50.54
C LEU A 442 -17.77 3.73 50.50
N GLU A 443 -18.77 3.94 51.36
CA GLU A 443 -20.10 3.34 51.24
C GLU A 443 -20.85 3.94 50.03
N CYS A 444 -21.58 3.12 49.29
CA CYS A 444 -22.51 3.57 48.25
C CYS A 444 -23.81 2.72 48.31
N PRO A 445 -25.01 3.32 48.45
CA PRO A 445 -26.25 2.59 48.60
C PRO A 445 -26.93 2.21 47.28
N LEU A 446 -27.52 1.01 47.29
CA LEU A 446 -28.76 0.56 46.62
C LEU A 446 -28.82 0.45 45.07
N LEU A 447 -28.49 -0.77 44.64
CA LEU A 447 -29.19 -1.68 43.74
C LEU A 447 -30.53 -1.24 43.08
N ARG A 448 -30.63 -1.49 41.76
CA ARG A 448 -31.73 -2.28 41.14
C ARG A 448 -31.34 -2.84 39.75
N GLY A 449 -31.39 -4.18 39.64
CA GLY A 449 -31.82 -4.94 38.46
C GLY A 449 -30.86 -5.15 37.28
N ALA A 450 -30.06 -6.24 37.29
CA ALA A 450 -29.42 -6.81 36.09
C ALA A 450 -29.00 -8.30 36.33
N PRO A 451 -28.85 -9.14 35.29
CA PRO A 451 -28.94 -10.61 35.36
C PRO A 451 -27.76 -11.29 36.07
N GLY A 452 -28.01 -12.50 36.58
CA GLY A 452 -27.08 -13.28 37.41
C GLY A 452 -25.71 -13.47 36.78
N LYS A 453 -24.66 -13.09 37.52
CA LYS A 453 -23.26 -13.19 37.09
C LYS A 453 -22.85 -14.65 36.90
N THR A 454 -22.30 -14.98 35.73
CA THR A 454 -21.77 -16.32 35.41
C THR A 454 -20.35 -16.55 35.96
N SER A 455 -19.71 -15.52 36.50
CA SER A 455 -18.38 -15.60 37.10
C SER A 455 -18.20 -14.59 38.25
N CYS A 456 -17.32 -14.89 39.20
CA CYS A 456 -16.98 -13.95 40.27
C CYS A 456 -15.89 -12.99 39.79
N VAL A 457 -16.05 -11.70 40.08
CA VAL A 457 -15.11 -10.62 39.71
C VAL A 457 -13.69 -10.87 40.23
N HIS A 458 -13.56 -11.54 41.38
CA HIS A 458 -12.29 -11.95 41.97
C HIS A 458 -12.29 -13.46 42.29
N PRO A 459 -11.99 -14.33 41.32
CA PRO A 459 -12.06 -15.78 41.51
C PRO A 459 -10.94 -16.31 42.42
N GLY A 460 -9.84 -15.56 42.59
CA GLY A 460 -8.69 -15.95 43.42
C GLY A 460 -8.77 -15.58 44.90
N ARG A 461 -9.79 -14.82 45.34
CA ARG A 461 -9.95 -14.49 46.78
C ARG A 461 -10.70 -15.60 47.53
N PRO A 462 -10.45 -15.77 48.85
CA PRO A 462 -11.19 -16.74 49.67
C PRO A 462 -12.70 -16.51 49.62
N VAL A 463 -13.48 -17.61 49.58
CA VAL A 463 -14.95 -17.57 49.47
C VAL A 463 -15.61 -16.91 50.71
N SER A 464 -14.97 -16.98 51.88
CA SER A 464 -15.39 -16.31 53.11
C SER A 464 -15.57 -14.79 52.92
N SER A 465 -14.72 -14.21 52.08
CA SER A 465 -14.70 -12.79 51.71
C SER A 465 -15.38 -12.48 50.37
N ALA A 466 -16.12 -13.43 49.79
CA ALA A 466 -16.83 -13.22 48.53
C ALA A 466 -18.13 -12.42 48.70
N CYS A 467 -18.44 -11.57 47.73
CA CYS A 467 -19.71 -10.84 47.64
C CYS A 467 -20.91 -11.81 47.63
N ALA A 468 -22.06 -11.36 48.13
CA ALA A 468 -23.25 -12.20 48.28
C ALA A 468 -23.77 -12.77 46.95
N ASP A 469 -23.51 -12.08 45.84
CA ASP A 469 -23.90 -12.43 44.48
C ASP A 469 -22.87 -13.32 43.73
N CYS A 470 -21.79 -13.76 44.40
CA CYS A 470 -20.78 -14.62 43.77
C CYS A 470 -21.28 -16.08 43.66
N PRO A 471 -21.35 -16.68 42.45
CA PRO A 471 -21.80 -18.07 42.26
C PRO A 471 -20.94 -19.14 42.95
N ARG A 472 -19.77 -18.79 43.52
CA ARG A 472 -18.99 -19.70 44.40
C ARG A 472 -19.60 -19.86 45.79
N LYS A 473 -20.43 -18.93 46.27
CA LYS A 473 -21.13 -19.04 47.56
C LYS A 473 -22.32 -20.00 47.48
N SER A 474 -23.10 -19.95 46.39
CA SER A 474 -24.26 -20.85 46.19
C SER A 474 -23.88 -22.32 45.99
N ARG A 475 -22.64 -22.61 45.54
CA ARG A 475 -22.13 -23.99 45.36
C ARG A 475 -21.61 -24.66 46.65
N MET A 476 -21.47 -23.96 47.77
CA MET A 476 -21.04 -24.58 49.05
C MET A 476 -22.18 -25.18 49.88
N ALA A 477 -23.45 -24.99 49.50
CA ALA A 477 -24.60 -25.56 50.23
C ALA A 477 -24.82 -27.07 49.99
N ALA A 478 -23.98 -27.74 49.20
CA ALA A 478 -24.19 -29.13 48.79
C ALA A 478 -22.95 -30.02 49.00
N MET A 479 -22.44 -30.09 50.24
CA MET A 479 -21.52 -31.15 50.64
C MET A 479 -21.90 -31.70 52.02
N ALA A 480 -22.40 -32.94 52.03
CA ALA A 480 -22.71 -33.67 53.26
C ALA A 480 -21.42 -33.93 54.06
N LYS A 481 -21.43 -33.61 55.35
CA LYS A 481 -20.27 -33.80 56.22
C LYS A 481 -20.10 -35.29 56.56
N SER A 482 -18.86 -35.79 56.45
CA SER A 482 -18.52 -37.18 56.75
C SER A 482 -18.44 -37.49 58.25
N LYS A 483 -18.48 -36.46 59.13
CA LYS A 483 -18.44 -36.60 60.59
C LYS A 483 -19.34 -35.57 61.25
N CYS A 484 -19.98 -35.95 62.36
CA CYS A 484 -20.77 -35.01 63.16
C CYS A 484 -19.85 -34.08 63.95
N VAL A 485 -20.18 -32.80 63.97
CA VAL A 485 -19.37 -31.77 64.64
C VAL A 485 -19.29 -31.98 66.16
N HIS A 486 -20.33 -32.57 66.76
CA HIS A 486 -20.39 -32.91 68.19
C HIS A 486 -20.76 -34.38 68.40
N PRO A 487 -19.79 -35.32 68.35
CA PRO A 487 -20.07 -36.75 68.42
C PRO A 487 -20.48 -37.23 69.82
N GLY A 488 -20.28 -36.44 70.87
CA GLY A 488 -20.68 -36.81 72.24
C GLY A 488 -22.14 -36.49 72.60
N ARG A 489 -22.90 -35.78 71.75
CA ARG A 489 -24.28 -35.37 72.08
C ARG A 489 -25.32 -36.42 71.65
N PRO A 490 -26.49 -36.50 72.34
CA PRO A 490 -27.59 -37.37 71.94
C PRO A 490 -28.10 -37.06 70.53
N ILE A 491 -28.51 -38.08 69.76
CA ILE A 491 -28.95 -37.95 68.36
C ILE A 491 -30.16 -37.01 68.20
N SER A 492 -31.03 -36.94 69.20
CA SER A 492 -32.17 -36.02 69.22
C SER A 492 -31.75 -34.55 69.05
N GLN A 493 -30.57 -34.18 69.54
CA GLN A 493 -30.00 -32.83 69.46
C GLN A 493 -28.93 -32.67 68.37
N ALA A 494 -28.74 -33.67 67.50
CA ALA A 494 -27.76 -33.59 66.42
C ALA A 494 -28.23 -32.66 65.28
N CYS A 495 -27.28 -31.94 64.66
CA CYS A 495 -27.55 -31.08 63.52
C CYS A 495 -28.12 -31.86 62.32
N PRO A 496 -28.92 -31.22 61.44
CA PRO A 496 -29.59 -31.90 60.33
C PRO A 496 -28.65 -32.59 59.33
N ASP A 497 -27.40 -32.14 59.25
CA ASP A 497 -26.35 -32.66 58.37
C ASP A 497 -25.45 -33.71 59.05
N CYS A 498 -25.76 -34.14 60.27
CA CYS A 498 -25.00 -35.17 61.00
C CYS A 498 -25.34 -36.58 60.48
N PRO A 499 -24.34 -37.35 60.00
CA PRO A 499 -24.57 -38.70 59.45
C PRO A 499 -25.12 -39.72 60.45
N ARG A 500 -25.09 -39.46 61.77
CA ARG A 500 -25.70 -40.33 62.81
C ARG A 500 -27.24 -40.24 62.88
N ARG A 501 -27.88 -39.35 62.13
CA ARG A 501 -29.36 -39.25 62.03
C ARG A 501 -29.96 -40.14 60.93
N LYS A 502 -29.14 -40.82 60.14
CA LYS A 502 -29.58 -41.73 59.08
C LYS A 502 -29.72 -43.16 59.58
#